data_AF-A0A7S0LQK4-F1
#
_entry.id   AF-A0A7S0LQK4-F1
#
_cell.length_a   1.000
_cell.length_b   1.000
_cell.length_c   1.000
_cell.angle_alpha   90.00
_cell.angle_beta   90.00
_cell.angle_gamma   90.00
#
_symmetry.space_group_name_H-M   'P 1'
#
loop_
_entity.id
_entity.type
_entity.pdbx_description
1 polymer ?
#
loop_
_entity_poly.entity_id
_entity_poly.type
_entity_poly.pdbx_seq_one_letter_code
_entity_poly.pdbx_strand_id
1 'polypeptide(L)'
;ASLGVDPLEQERLSILADELHLQSRSRESSPRWVGCFVDTSQRDLPEGPRSFGHSSQACAAACTDYSYFAMQGGGQCFCGHAFGRHANHSRVSDSQCGRLCTGEEGRTPTRYCGGGWRNAVFANGHSAAALGSQSAKSASPRRRTASGAARLAGG
;
A
#
# COMPACT_ATOMS: atom_id res chain seq x y z
N ALA A 1 38.85 -26.58 -1.61
CA ALA A 1 37.72 -27.17 -2.35
C ALA A 1 36.63 -26.13 -2.45
N SER A 2 36.56 -25.42 -3.59
CA SER A 2 35.41 -24.56 -3.87
C SER A 2 34.32 -25.49 -4.35
N LEU A 3 33.27 -25.68 -3.56
CA LEU A 3 32.06 -26.37 -4.01
C LEU A 3 31.41 -25.46 -5.04
N GLY A 4 31.88 -25.55 -6.29
CA GLY A 4 31.34 -24.84 -7.42
C GLY A 4 29.94 -25.35 -7.65
N VAL A 5 28.95 -24.52 -7.37
CA VAL A 5 27.57 -24.78 -7.75
C VAL A 5 27.54 -24.86 -9.27
N ASP A 6 26.92 -25.90 -9.83
CA ASP A 6 26.83 -26.04 -11.28
C ASP A 6 26.13 -24.80 -11.89
N PRO A 7 26.64 -24.23 -13.00
CA PRO A 7 26.05 -23.03 -13.61
C PRO A 7 24.55 -23.15 -13.91
N LEU A 8 24.08 -24.37 -14.20
CA LEU A 8 22.65 -24.67 -14.44
C LEU A 8 21.81 -24.65 -13.15
N GLU A 9 22.38 -25.04 -12.02
CA GLU A 9 21.73 -24.92 -10.71
C GLU A 9 21.66 -23.45 -10.27
N GLN A 10 22.67 -22.65 -10.64
CA GLN A 10 22.68 -21.21 -10.36
C GLN A 10 21.59 -20.45 -11.14
N GLU A 11 21.30 -20.84 -12.38
CA GLU A 11 20.22 -20.26 -13.19
C GLU A 11 18.82 -20.70 -12.73
N ARG A 12 18.68 -21.94 -12.25
CA ARG A 12 17.43 -22.41 -11.65
C ARG A 12 17.10 -21.67 -10.35
N LEU A 13 18.10 -21.43 -9.51
CA LEU A 13 17.92 -20.72 -8.24
C LEU A 13 17.56 -19.24 -8.42
N SER A 14 18.08 -18.57 -9.45
CA SER A 14 17.73 -17.17 -9.74
C SER A 14 16.29 -17.03 -10.23
N ILE A 15 15.82 -17.92 -11.11
CA ILE A 15 14.42 -17.91 -11.59
C ILE A 15 13.44 -18.12 -10.42
N LEU A 16 13.75 -19.05 -9.51
CA LEU A 16 12.93 -19.28 -8.31
C LEU A 16 12.91 -18.06 -7.38
N ALA A 17 14.03 -17.35 -7.26
CA ALA A 17 14.11 -16.13 -6.46
C ALA A 17 13.28 -14.98 -7.05
N ASP A 18 13.28 -14.81 -8.38
CA ASP A 18 12.49 -13.78 -9.06
C ASP A 18 10.97 -14.03 -8.95
N GLU A 19 10.53 -15.29 -9.07
CA GLU A 19 9.14 -15.69 -8.85
C GLU A 19 8.68 -15.41 -7.41
N LEU A 20 9.52 -15.72 -6.42
CA LEU A 20 9.24 -15.42 -5.02
C LEU A 20 9.20 -13.90 -4.74
N HIS A 21 9.97 -13.10 -5.47
CA HIS A 21 9.93 -11.65 -5.37
C HIS A 21 8.68 -11.03 -6.00
N LEU A 22 8.18 -11.58 -7.10
CA LEU A 22 6.90 -11.19 -7.67
C LEU A 22 5.73 -11.59 -6.75
N GLN A 23 5.83 -12.75 -6.11
CA GLN A 23 4.86 -13.20 -5.10
C GLN A 23 4.90 -12.34 -3.82
N SER A 24 6.08 -11.90 -3.38
CA SER A 24 6.20 -11.00 -2.24
C SER A 24 5.69 -9.60 -2.58
N ARG A 25 6.02 -9.06 -3.76
CA ARG A 25 5.52 -7.76 -4.25
C ARG A 25 4.01 -7.74 -4.41
N SER A 26 3.41 -8.83 -4.90
CA SER A 26 1.97 -8.94 -5.05
C SER A 26 1.22 -9.12 -3.72
N ARG A 27 1.84 -9.76 -2.72
CA ARG A 27 1.32 -9.82 -1.35
C ARG A 27 1.45 -8.47 -0.65
N GLU A 28 2.58 -7.79 -0.83
CA GLU A 28 2.82 -6.44 -0.30
C GLU A 28 1.77 -5.50 -0.87
N SER A 29 1.53 -5.49 -2.19
CA SER A 29 0.55 -4.62 -2.83
C SER A 29 -0.92 -5.02 -2.62
N SER A 30 -1.19 -6.17 -2.00
CA SER A 30 -2.57 -6.55 -1.67
C SER A 30 -3.04 -5.77 -0.43
N PRO A 31 -4.27 -5.21 -0.45
CA PRO A 31 -4.79 -4.58 0.75
C PRO A 31 -4.87 -5.61 1.88
N ARG A 32 -4.89 -5.22 3.15
CA ARG A 32 -4.97 -6.14 4.29
C ARG A 32 -6.23 -5.89 5.10
N TRP A 33 -7.01 -6.94 5.38
CA TRP A 33 -8.20 -6.84 6.24
C TRP A 33 -7.81 -6.36 7.63
N VAL A 34 -8.50 -5.32 8.11
CA VAL A 34 -8.33 -4.79 9.47
C VAL A 34 -9.53 -5.17 10.33
N GLY A 35 -10.75 -5.03 9.80
CA GLY A 35 -11.96 -5.40 10.54
C GLY A 35 -13.22 -4.70 10.06
N CYS A 36 -14.31 -5.03 10.74
CA CYS A 36 -15.60 -4.39 10.57
C CYS A 36 -15.86 -3.34 11.65
N PHE A 37 -16.23 -2.13 11.25
CA PHE A 37 -16.42 -1.00 12.16
C PHE A 37 -17.73 -0.26 11.91
N VAL A 38 -18.32 0.30 12.96
CA VAL A 38 -19.48 1.20 12.83
C VAL A 38 -19.06 2.50 12.15
N ASP A 39 -19.84 2.95 11.19
CA ASP A 39 -19.69 4.27 10.58
C ASP A 39 -20.89 5.18 10.92
N THR A 40 -20.68 6.49 10.83
CA THR A 40 -21.68 7.52 11.15
C THR A 40 -21.71 8.61 10.08
N SER A 41 -22.64 9.55 10.19
CA SER A 41 -22.76 10.66 9.22
C SER A 41 -21.50 11.52 9.15
N GLN A 42 -20.68 11.56 10.21
CA GLN A 42 -19.40 12.27 10.23
C GLN A 42 -18.31 11.58 9.39
N ARG A 43 -18.56 10.35 8.93
CA ARG A 43 -17.66 9.49 8.15
C ARG A 43 -16.33 9.20 8.82
N ASP A 44 -16.09 7.94 9.13
CA ASP A 44 -14.82 7.55 9.72
C ASP A 44 -13.64 7.78 8.75
N LEU A 45 -13.80 7.31 7.51
CA LEU A 45 -12.89 7.59 6.39
C LEU A 45 -13.55 8.62 5.47
N PRO A 46 -13.10 9.88 5.47
CA PRO A 46 -13.83 10.93 4.82
C PRO A 46 -13.55 10.97 3.33
N GLU A 47 -12.41 10.49 2.82
CA GLU A 47 -11.97 10.80 1.45
C GLU A 47 -12.56 9.88 0.36
N GLY A 48 -12.37 10.29 -0.89
CA GLY A 48 -13.01 9.70 -2.07
C GLY A 48 -12.26 8.50 -2.65
N PRO A 49 -12.91 7.73 -3.52
CA PRO A 49 -13.86 8.24 -4.51
C PRO A 49 -15.34 8.32 -4.06
N ARG A 50 -15.73 7.68 -2.96
CA ARG A 50 -17.13 7.55 -2.46
C ARG A 50 -18.12 6.95 -3.47
N SER A 51 -17.63 6.37 -4.55
CA SER A 51 -18.43 5.69 -5.58
C SER A 51 -18.59 4.21 -5.26
N PHE A 52 -19.64 3.60 -5.83
CA PHE A 52 -19.93 2.16 -5.71
C PHE A 52 -19.24 1.35 -6.83
N GLY A 53 -19.31 0.02 -6.72
CA GLY A 53 -18.85 -0.91 -7.75
C GLY A 53 -17.39 -1.34 -7.62
N HIS A 54 -16.76 -1.06 -6.48
CA HIS A 54 -15.37 -1.46 -6.24
C HIS A 54 -15.28 -2.87 -5.63
N SER A 55 -14.21 -3.60 -5.97
CA SER A 55 -13.67 -4.68 -5.13
C SER A 55 -12.69 -4.10 -4.09
N SER A 56 -12.18 -4.92 -3.16
CA SER A 56 -11.18 -4.41 -2.22
C SER A 56 -9.89 -3.99 -2.94
N GLN A 57 -9.47 -4.71 -3.98
CA GLN A 57 -8.32 -4.32 -4.81
C GLN A 57 -8.57 -3.03 -5.61
N ALA A 58 -9.76 -2.87 -6.21
CA ALA A 58 -10.09 -1.66 -6.96
C ALA A 58 -10.14 -0.42 -6.06
N CYS A 59 -10.71 -0.56 -4.86
CA CYS A 59 -10.73 0.53 -3.89
C CYS A 59 -9.33 0.85 -3.36
N ALA A 60 -8.48 -0.16 -3.09
CA ALA A 60 -7.09 0.06 -2.73
C ALA A 60 -6.33 0.89 -3.79
N ALA A 61 -6.53 0.57 -5.07
CA ALA A 61 -5.94 1.30 -6.19
C ALA A 61 -6.51 2.72 -6.35
N ALA A 62 -7.78 2.96 -6.02
CA ALA A 62 -8.35 4.30 -5.98
C ALA A 62 -7.84 5.12 -4.78
N CYS A 63 -7.39 4.45 -3.72
CA CYS A 63 -6.93 5.04 -2.47
C CYS A 63 -5.39 5.06 -2.32
N THR A 64 -4.59 4.99 -3.40
CA THR A 64 -3.12 4.78 -3.29
C THR A 64 -2.37 5.77 -2.42
N ASP A 65 -2.85 7.00 -2.32
CA ASP A 65 -2.23 8.06 -1.51
C ASP A 65 -2.60 7.97 -0.01
N TYR A 66 -3.50 7.05 0.35
CA TYR A 66 -4.03 6.88 1.70
C TYR A 66 -3.54 5.58 2.33
N SER A 67 -3.35 5.60 3.66
CA SER A 67 -2.91 4.42 4.40
C SER A 67 -4.02 3.40 4.61
N TYR A 68 -5.28 3.83 4.59
CA TYR A 68 -6.46 2.99 4.78
C TYR A 68 -7.54 3.32 3.76
N PHE A 69 -8.39 2.33 3.54
CA PHE A 69 -9.67 2.52 2.87
C PHE A 69 -10.74 1.66 3.53
N ALA A 70 -11.99 1.97 3.21
CA ALA A 70 -13.14 1.23 3.68
C ALA A 70 -14.11 0.97 2.53
N MET A 71 -14.70 -0.22 2.58
CA MET A 71 -15.84 -0.60 1.77
C MET A 71 -17.11 -0.46 2.61
N GLN A 72 -18.15 0.18 2.08
CA GLN A 72 -19.47 0.30 2.73
C GLN A 72 -20.58 -0.09 1.76
N GLY A 73 -21.69 -0.62 2.28
CA GLY A 73 -22.91 -0.79 1.48
C GLY A 73 -22.76 -1.70 0.27
N GLY A 74 -21.84 -2.68 0.31
CA GLY A 74 -21.65 -3.64 -0.76
C GLY A 74 -20.75 -3.16 -1.91
N GLY A 75 -19.89 -2.15 -1.71
CA GLY A 75 -18.94 -1.74 -2.73
C GLY A 75 -18.60 -0.24 -2.79
N GLN A 76 -19.11 0.57 -1.87
CA GLN A 76 -18.79 2.00 -1.83
C GLN A 76 -17.42 2.23 -1.22
N CYS A 77 -16.54 2.92 -1.94
CA CYS A 77 -15.13 3.07 -1.57
C CYS A 77 -14.85 4.41 -0.88
N PHE A 78 -14.25 4.38 0.30
CA PHE A 78 -13.84 5.54 1.09
C PHE A 78 -12.36 5.43 1.45
N CYS A 79 -11.62 6.54 1.48
CA CYS A 79 -10.20 6.54 1.84
C CYS A 79 -9.90 7.40 3.08
N GLY A 80 -8.75 7.16 3.70
CA GLY A 80 -8.27 8.00 4.80
C GLY A 80 -6.85 7.64 5.22
N HIS A 81 -6.10 8.63 5.68
CA HIS A 81 -4.78 8.38 6.29
C HIS A 81 -4.87 7.68 7.65
N ALA A 82 -6.04 7.75 8.29
CA ALA A 82 -6.37 7.06 9.54
C ALA A 82 -7.87 6.73 9.57
N PHE A 83 -8.26 5.86 10.50
CA PHE A 83 -9.64 5.49 10.81
C PHE A 83 -9.83 5.45 12.34
N GLY A 84 -11.06 5.37 12.80
CA GLY A 84 -11.44 5.43 14.21
C GLY A 84 -11.50 6.84 14.79
N ARG A 85 -11.90 7.84 14.00
CA ARG A 85 -11.80 9.27 14.37
C ARG A 85 -12.97 9.78 15.21
N HIS A 86 -14.11 9.10 15.22
CA HIS A 86 -15.31 9.56 15.92
C HIS A 86 -15.58 8.77 17.22
N ALA A 87 -16.22 9.43 18.19
CA ALA A 87 -16.47 8.86 19.53
C ALA A 87 -17.23 7.53 19.52
N ASN A 88 -18.12 7.32 18.55
CA ASN A 88 -18.92 6.08 18.41
C ASN A 88 -18.21 4.99 17.60
N HIS A 89 -16.90 5.14 17.35
CA HIS A 89 -16.13 4.14 16.62
C HIS A 89 -16.01 2.88 17.46
N SER A 90 -16.50 1.76 16.93
CA SER A 90 -16.40 0.47 17.57
C SER A 90 -16.22 -0.62 16.52
N ARG A 91 -15.35 -1.58 16.83
CA ARG A 91 -15.22 -2.82 16.06
C ARG A 91 -16.45 -3.68 16.34
N VAL A 92 -17.02 -4.25 15.30
CA VAL A 92 -18.13 -5.19 15.37
C VAL A 92 -17.74 -6.53 14.75
N SER A 93 -18.63 -7.52 14.84
CA SER A 93 -18.45 -8.80 14.17
C SER A 93 -18.25 -8.60 12.66
N ASP A 94 -17.30 -9.33 12.08
CA ASP A 94 -17.01 -9.30 10.65
C ASP A 94 -18.25 -9.65 9.79
N SER A 95 -19.18 -10.45 10.33
CA SER A 95 -20.46 -10.78 9.68
C SER A 95 -21.39 -9.56 9.46
N GLN A 96 -21.18 -8.45 10.17
CA GLN A 96 -21.95 -7.21 9.94
C GLN A 96 -21.45 -6.43 8.73
N CYS A 97 -20.28 -6.75 8.18
CA CYS A 97 -19.72 -6.09 7.00
C CYS A 97 -20.25 -6.66 5.68
N GLY A 98 -21.43 -7.26 5.72
CA GLY A 98 -22.16 -7.69 4.54
C GLY A 98 -21.54 -8.92 3.88
N ARG A 99 -21.74 -9.02 2.56
CA ARG A 99 -21.24 -10.14 1.77
C ARG A 99 -19.76 -9.99 1.42
N LEU A 100 -19.17 -11.08 0.93
CA LEU A 100 -17.86 -11.04 0.30
C LEU A 100 -17.90 -10.12 -0.91
N CYS A 101 -16.78 -9.47 -1.18
CA CYS A 101 -16.62 -8.72 -2.42
C CYS A 101 -16.65 -9.67 -3.62
N THR A 102 -17.40 -9.27 -4.65
CA THR A 102 -17.57 -10.04 -5.88
C THR A 102 -16.22 -10.27 -6.55
N GLY A 103 -15.89 -11.52 -6.87
CA GLY A 103 -14.61 -11.89 -7.48
C GLY A 103 -13.45 -12.02 -6.49
N GLU A 104 -13.72 -11.89 -5.19
CA GLU A 104 -12.75 -12.06 -4.11
C GLU A 104 -13.12 -13.21 -3.17
N GLU A 105 -14.03 -14.09 -3.60
CA GLU A 105 -14.36 -15.33 -2.90
C GLU A 105 -13.11 -16.22 -2.76
N GLY A 106 -12.89 -16.80 -1.57
CA GLY A 106 -11.72 -17.63 -1.30
C GLY A 106 -10.41 -16.89 -1.07
N ARG A 107 -10.37 -15.55 -1.14
CA ARG A 107 -9.21 -14.76 -0.73
C ARG A 107 -8.94 -14.93 0.77
N THR A 108 -7.67 -15.01 1.15
CA THR A 108 -7.23 -15.01 2.55
C THR A 108 -6.34 -13.79 2.83
N PRO A 109 -6.64 -12.97 3.86
CA PRO A 109 -7.86 -13.00 4.66
C PRO A 109 -9.12 -12.66 3.82
N THR A 110 -10.28 -13.11 4.30
CA THR A 110 -11.59 -12.88 3.71
C THR A 110 -11.86 -11.40 3.48
N ARG A 111 -12.48 -11.06 2.34
CA ARG A 111 -12.74 -9.67 1.90
C ARG A 111 -14.22 -9.37 1.88
N TYR A 112 -14.67 -8.62 2.89
CA TYR A 112 -16.04 -8.13 2.95
C TYR A 112 -16.19 -6.80 2.22
N CYS A 113 -17.37 -6.58 1.64
CA CYS A 113 -17.67 -5.39 0.84
C CYS A 113 -18.44 -4.30 1.60
N GLY A 114 -18.47 -4.41 2.93
CA GLY A 114 -19.14 -3.47 3.81
C GLY A 114 -20.65 -3.71 3.90
N GLY A 115 -21.22 -3.27 5.01
CA GLY A 115 -22.66 -3.31 5.28
C GLY A 115 -23.26 -1.91 5.32
N GLY A 116 -24.57 -1.81 5.57
CA GLY A 116 -25.21 -0.53 5.83
C GLY A 116 -24.61 0.12 7.08
N TRP A 117 -23.96 1.28 6.93
CA TRP A 117 -23.25 1.96 8.03
C TRP A 117 -22.23 1.06 8.75
N ARG A 118 -21.62 0.15 8.01
CA ARG A 118 -20.53 -0.73 8.46
C ARG A 118 -19.37 -0.65 7.48
N ASN A 119 -18.25 -0.14 7.96
CA ASN A 119 -17.01 -0.05 7.21
C ASN A 119 -16.24 -1.36 7.33
N ALA A 120 -16.09 -2.03 6.19
CA ALA A 120 -15.09 -3.06 5.99
C ALA A 120 -13.75 -2.36 5.75
N VAL A 121 -12.94 -2.22 6.80
CA VAL A 121 -11.69 -1.44 6.76
C VAL A 121 -10.52 -2.32 6.35
N PHE A 122 -9.69 -1.75 5.47
CA PHE A 122 -8.47 -2.34 4.96
C PHE A 122 -7.30 -1.37 5.12
N ALA A 123 -6.13 -1.89 5.48
CA ALA A 123 -4.88 -1.17 5.32
C ALA A 123 -4.44 -1.31 3.86
N ASN A 124 -4.01 -0.22 3.25
CA ASN A 124 -3.44 -0.28 1.91
C ASN A 124 -2.10 -1.02 1.94
N GLY A 125 -1.93 -1.92 0.98
CA GLY A 125 -0.71 -2.70 0.79
C GLY A 125 0.47 -1.87 0.25
N HIS A 126 0.20 -0.64 -0.18
CA HIS A 126 1.25 0.32 -0.50
C HIS A 126 1.88 0.79 0.82
N SER A 127 2.84 0.00 1.31
CA SER A 127 3.63 0.33 2.48
C SER A 127 4.05 1.81 2.42
N ALA A 128 3.87 2.53 3.54
CA ALA A 128 4.28 3.92 3.70
C ALA A 128 5.75 4.20 3.28
N ALA A 129 6.55 3.16 3.07
CA ALA A 129 7.87 3.18 2.42
C ALA A 129 7.88 3.69 0.96
N ALA A 130 6.78 3.55 0.19
CA ALA A 130 6.71 4.00 -1.20
C ALA A 130 6.57 5.52 -1.34
N LEU A 131 6.01 6.19 -0.33
CA LEU A 131 5.90 7.66 -0.28
C LEU A 131 7.23 8.34 0.11
N GLY A 132 8.21 7.58 0.60
CA GLY A 132 9.54 8.08 0.98
C GLY A 132 10.67 7.84 -0.03
N SER A 133 10.43 7.14 -1.14
CA SER A 133 11.52 6.66 -2.03
C SER A 133 11.50 7.21 -3.46
N GLN A 134 10.66 8.20 -3.77
CA GLN A 134 10.63 8.82 -5.10
C GLN A 134 10.88 10.33 -5.06
N SER A 135 12.08 10.77 -4.67
CA SER A 135 12.77 11.96 -5.24
C SER A 135 14.11 12.24 -4.55
N ALA A 136 15.16 11.56 -5.01
CA ALA A 136 16.54 12.05 -4.95
C ALA A 136 17.27 11.62 -6.23
N LYS A 137 16.74 11.99 -7.40
CA LYS A 137 17.50 11.93 -8.66
C LYS A 137 18.33 13.21 -8.79
N SER A 138 19.63 13.06 -8.51
CA SER A 138 20.77 13.83 -9.03
C SER A 138 20.56 15.29 -9.46
N ALA A 139 20.90 16.23 -8.57
CA ALA A 139 21.45 17.52 -8.99
C ALA A 139 22.98 17.43 -8.90
N SER A 140 23.64 17.23 -10.05
CA SER A 140 25.08 17.41 -10.21
C SER A 140 25.33 18.73 -10.95
N PRO A 141 25.86 19.78 -10.31
CA PRO A 141 26.48 20.87 -11.03
C PRO A 141 27.96 20.57 -11.28
N ARG A 142 28.32 20.78 -12.54
CA ARG A 142 29.62 20.50 -13.18
C ARG A 142 30.80 21.14 -12.45
N ARG A 143 31.92 20.40 -12.49
CA ARG A 143 33.30 20.86 -12.22
C ARG A 143 33.60 22.13 -13.05
N ARG A 144 34.04 23.22 -12.41
CA ARG A 144 34.86 24.26 -13.06
C ARG A 144 36.28 24.16 -12.52
N THR A 145 37.18 23.66 -13.35
CA THR A 145 38.63 23.78 -13.18
C THR A 145 39.14 24.99 -13.96
N ALA A 146 39.90 25.86 -13.30
CA ALA A 146 41.09 26.59 -13.79
C ALA A 146 41.53 27.52 -12.64
N SER A 147 42.64 27.27 -11.95
CA SER A 147 44.04 27.53 -12.35
C SER A 147 44.37 29.03 -12.40
N GLY A 148 45.26 29.49 -11.50
CA GLY A 148 45.79 30.85 -11.49
C GLY A 148 46.56 31.18 -10.22
N ALA A 149 47.88 31.15 -10.30
CA ALA A 149 48.86 31.34 -9.23
C ALA A 149 49.11 32.82 -8.83
N ALA A 150 49.62 33.04 -7.61
CA ALA A 150 50.72 33.98 -7.23
C ALA A 150 50.78 34.10 -5.68
N ARG A 151 51.80 33.54 -5.01
CA ARG A 151 53.10 34.13 -4.61
C ARG A 151 53.08 35.02 -3.34
N LEU A 152 53.60 34.43 -2.26
CA LEU A 152 54.60 34.90 -1.28
C LEU A 152 54.83 36.41 -0.98
N ALA A 153 54.92 36.68 0.33
CA ALA A 153 55.91 37.50 1.08
C ALA A 153 55.51 38.89 1.60
N GLY A 154 55.71 39.07 2.92
CA GLY A 154 56.43 40.21 3.51
C GLY A 154 55.59 41.32 4.17
N GLY A 155 55.84 41.54 5.47
CA GLY A 155 55.35 42.68 6.26
C GLY A 155 55.36 42.38 7.75
#